data_AF-A0A7S1NTR0-F1
#
_entry.id   AF-A0A7S1NTR0-F1
#
_cell.length_a   1.000
_cell.length_b   1.000
_cell.length_c   1.000
_cell.angle_alpha   90.00
_cell.angle_beta   90.00
_cell.angle_gamma   90.00
#
_symmetry.space_group_name_H-M   'P 1'
#
loop_
_entity.id
_entity.type
_entity.pdbx_description
1 polymer ?
#
loop_
_entity_poly.entity_id
_entity_poly.type
_entity_poly.pdbx_seq_one_letter_code
_entity_poly.pdbx_strand_id
1 'polypeptide(L)'
;IDSLDLPSDPLTGYAPQGQYSPKGLEAVWPVYRDANPQLPTGLGQALYTRFLNLSPIDLASALPLVLAFSEFDDSQEAWERYDPVSFHDLCTRLGVTRRCYKEVFEPMILTGLFAPGEQCSAAAALGMAYFFVLKHQQSFDVRWCRGNIGERIFEPWVEQMKLRGVTFVSSTRVVGFQTDSASDGAEAITAVQCSAKNNSEMTIPADKVVFAVGAAALSAIVRGSPQLAKHAEFRRFANLRGTSVLATRLYLDRTVPTLYSANACWGFDRGVGMTFFDITKLHEGVDGAPGSVLEVDFYHANTLLVMDDESVVAKAKAHLDTMLGDACRSATVVDAAVVRLPQAVN
;
A
#
# COMPACT_ATOMS: atom_id res chain seq x y z
N ILE A 1 13.43 10.18 -1.83
CA ILE A 1 13.14 11.48 -1.18
C ILE A 1 14.26 12.46 -1.46
N ASP A 2 15.53 12.04 -1.31
CA ASP A 2 16.72 12.88 -1.55
C ASP A 2 16.83 13.45 -2.97
N SER A 3 16.32 12.74 -3.98
CA SER A 3 16.28 13.22 -5.37
C SER A 3 15.23 14.31 -5.65
N LEU A 4 14.33 14.58 -4.70
CA LEU A 4 13.25 15.56 -4.88
C LEU A 4 13.64 16.97 -4.41
N ASP A 5 14.83 17.16 -3.84
CA ASP A 5 15.36 18.47 -3.40
C ASP A 5 14.35 19.26 -2.55
N LEU A 6 13.71 18.58 -1.60
CA LEU A 6 12.66 19.18 -0.76
C LEU A 6 13.28 20.16 0.25
N PRO A 7 12.57 21.23 0.67
CA PRO A 7 13.10 22.25 1.59
C PRO A 7 13.57 21.71 2.94
N SER A 8 13.01 20.59 3.39
CA SER A 8 13.34 19.90 4.63
C SER A 8 12.99 18.42 4.52
N ASP A 9 13.62 17.56 5.31
CA ASP A 9 13.25 16.14 5.39
C ASP A 9 11.84 15.99 5.97
N PRO A 10 10.85 15.54 5.16
CA PRO A 10 9.45 15.50 5.59
C PRO A 10 9.13 14.23 6.38
N LEU A 11 10.11 13.34 6.63
CA LEU A 11 9.86 12.01 7.17
C LEU A 11 10.29 11.88 8.64
N THR A 12 9.58 11.09 9.44
CA THR A 12 9.92 10.75 10.83
C THR A 12 11.29 10.07 10.93
N GLY A 13 11.80 9.87 12.15
CA GLY A 13 12.84 8.86 12.38
C GLY A 13 12.33 7.44 12.14
N TYR A 14 13.23 6.46 12.27
CA TYR A 14 12.85 5.04 12.28
C TYR A 14 12.26 4.67 13.64
N ALA A 15 11.25 3.82 13.64
CA ALA A 15 10.59 3.37 14.85
C ALA A 15 10.19 1.88 14.73
N PRO A 16 10.17 1.14 15.85
CA PRO A 16 9.64 -0.21 15.87
C PRO A 16 8.14 -0.22 15.55
N GLN A 17 7.68 -1.31 14.95
CA GLN A 17 6.29 -1.48 14.53
C GLN A 17 5.64 -2.65 15.26
N GLY A 18 4.37 -2.47 15.63
CA GLY A 18 3.57 -3.52 16.24
C GLY A 18 2.83 -4.35 15.19
N GLN A 19 2.57 -5.62 15.50
CA GLN A 19 1.64 -6.45 14.74
C GLN A 19 0.57 -6.99 15.68
N TYR A 20 -0.71 -6.79 15.34
CA TYR A 20 -1.83 -7.14 16.19
C TYR A 20 -2.79 -8.13 15.52
N SER A 21 -3.49 -8.89 16.35
CA SER A 21 -4.67 -9.67 16.00
C SER A 21 -5.80 -9.38 17.00
N PRO A 22 -6.98 -10.02 16.89
CA PRO A 22 -7.99 -9.96 17.95
C PRO A 22 -7.51 -10.45 19.33
N LYS A 23 -6.36 -11.12 19.41
CA LYS A 23 -5.74 -11.54 20.68
C LYS A 23 -4.82 -10.48 21.29
N GLY A 24 -4.65 -9.32 20.64
CA GLY A 24 -3.73 -8.27 21.05
C GLY A 24 -2.43 -8.26 20.24
N LEU A 25 -1.34 -7.81 20.86
CA LEU A 25 -0.02 -7.73 20.23
C LEU A 25 0.55 -9.14 20.00
N GLU A 26 0.92 -9.43 18.76
CA GLU A 26 1.41 -10.74 18.30
C GLU A 26 2.90 -10.74 17.96
N ALA A 27 3.40 -9.64 17.38
CA ALA A 27 4.80 -9.49 17.05
C ALA A 27 5.27 -8.03 17.13
N VAL A 28 6.57 -7.85 17.30
CA VAL A 28 7.24 -6.55 17.26
C VAL A 28 8.36 -6.61 16.23
N TRP A 29 8.28 -5.72 15.25
CA TRP A 29 9.30 -5.52 14.23
C TRP A 29 10.24 -4.42 14.73
N PRO A 30 11.53 -4.72 14.97
CA PRO A 30 12.48 -3.73 15.48
C PRO A 30 12.92 -2.76 14.38
N VAL A 31 13.72 -1.78 14.77
CA VAL A 31 14.53 -1.00 13.83
C VAL A 31 15.79 -1.80 13.52
N TYR A 32 15.82 -2.45 12.36
CA TYR A 32 16.83 -3.43 11.97
C TYR A 32 18.22 -2.86 11.76
N ARG A 33 18.33 -1.58 11.38
CA ARG A 33 19.62 -0.87 11.32
C ARG A 33 20.30 -0.74 12.69
N ASP A 34 19.53 -0.75 13.77
CA ASP A 34 20.07 -0.63 15.13
C ASP A 34 20.50 -1.99 15.70
N ALA A 35 20.20 -3.10 14.99
CA ALA A 35 20.56 -4.44 15.41
C ALA A 35 22.05 -4.72 15.18
N ASN A 36 22.67 -5.45 16.11
CA ASN A 36 24.06 -5.89 16.01
C ASN A 36 24.17 -7.34 16.48
N PRO A 37 24.81 -8.25 15.72
CA PRO A 37 25.42 -8.06 14.39
C PRO A 37 24.43 -7.78 13.26
N GLN A 38 24.91 -7.19 12.16
CA GLN A 38 24.16 -7.21 10.90
C GLN A 38 24.31 -8.61 10.28
N LEU A 39 23.19 -9.22 9.92
CA LEU A 39 23.07 -10.57 9.36
C LEU A 39 22.62 -10.51 7.89
N PRO A 40 22.84 -11.58 7.11
CA PRO A 40 22.22 -11.73 5.82
C PRO A 40 20.70 -11.55 5.92
N THR A 41 20.11 -10.95 4.90
CA THR A 41 18.68 -10.70 4.91
C THR A 41 17.87 -12.01 4.94
N GLY A 42 16.71 -11.98 5.58
CA GLY A 42 15.92 -13.15 5.95
C GLY A 42 16.33 -13.70 7.32
N LEU A 43 17.64 -13.86 7.58
CA LEU A 43 18.13 -14.28 8.89
C LEU A 43 18.01 -13.18 9.95
N GLY A 44 18.34 -11.94 9.58
CA GLY A 44 18.15 -10.79 10.45
C GLY A 44 16.69 -10.61 10.85
N GLN A 45 15.76 -10.73 9.89
CA GLN A 45 14.32 -10.67 10.15
C GLN A 45 13.85 -11.83 11.04
N ALA A 46 14.29 -13.06 10.77
CA ALA A 46 13.94 -14.22 11.59
C ALA A 46 14.47 -14.12 13.03
N LEU A 47 15.67 -13.55 13.22
CA LEU A 47 16.31 -13.45 14.53
C LEU A 47 15.77 -12.27 15.36
N TYR A 48 15.63 -11.10 14.75
CA TYR A 48 15.33 -9.87 15.48
C TYR A 48 13.83 -9.56 15.58
N THR A 49 12.98 -10.13 14.72
CA THR A 49 11.52 -10.03 14.90
C THR A 49 11.12 -10.77 16.16
N ARG A 50 10.42 -10.08 17.06
CA ARG A 50 9.93 -10.67 18.30
C ARG A 50 8.51 -11.16 18.13
N PHE A 51 8.34 -12.43 17.76
CA PHE A 51 7.05 -13.10 17.82
C PHE A 51 6.71 -13.45 19.28
N LEU A 52 5.55 -13.01 19.76
CA LEU A 52 5.15 -13.16 21.15
C LEU A 52 4.41 -14.47 21.41
N ASN A 53 3.60 -14.92 20.45
CA ASN A 53 2.74 -16.10 20.61
C ASN A 53 3.05 -17.25 19.65
N LEU A 54 3.88 -17.03 18.63
CA LEU A 54 4.23 -18.05 17.64
C LEU A 54 5.29 -19.02 18.18
N SER A 55 5.09 -20.33 18.00
CA SER A 55 6.07 -21.31 18.47
C SER A 55 7.34 -21.30 17.60
N PRO A 56 8.54 -21.61 18.15
CA PRO A 56 9.75 -21.75 17.35
C PRO A 56 9.64 -22.81 16.24
N ILE A 57 8.85 -23.86 16.46
CA ILE A 57 8.64 -24.92 15.46
C ILE A 57 7.80 -24.40 14.30
N ASP A 58 6.74 -23.63 14.58
CA ASP A 58 5.95 -22.97 13.55
C ASP A 58 6.83 -22.00 12.75
N LEU A 59 7.64 -21.18 13.42
CA LEU A 59 8.56 -20.27 12.74
C LEU A 59 9.59 -21.01 11.88
N ALA A 60 10.16 -22.11 12.40
CA ALA A 60 11.13 -22.93 11.66
C ALA A 60 10.53 -23.59 10.40
N SER A 61 9.20 -23.79 10.35
CA SER A 61 8.54 -24.29 9.14
C SER A 61 8.64 -23.34 7.94
N ALA A 62 8.95 -22.06 8.18
CA ALA A 62 9.20 -21.08 7.12
C ALA A 62 10.59 -21.20 6.49
N LEU A 63 11.50 -22.01 7.04
CA LEU A 63 12.88 -22.09 6.55
C LEU A 63 13.00 -22.38 5.05
N PRO A 64 12.19 -23.29 4.44
CA PRO A 64 12.26 -23.55 3.01
C PRO A 64 11.85 -22.35 2.14
N LEU A 65 11.05 -21.41 2.66
CA LEU A 65 10.73 -20.17 1.94
C LEU A 65 11.96 -19.28 1.76
N VAL A 66 12.95 -19.34 2.64
CA VAL A 66 14.20 -18.58 2.50
C VAL A 66 14.89 -18.93 1.18
N LEU A 67 14.84 -20.19 0.76
CA LEU A 67 15.37 -20.61 -0.53
C LEU A 67 14.56 -20.01 -1.69
N ALA A 68 13.23 -20.10 -1.64
CA ALA A 68 12.36 -19.51 -2.67
C ALA A 68 12.58 -17.99 -2.79
N PHE A 69 12.77 -17.30 -1.67
CA PHE A 69 13.12 -15.88 -1.67
C PHE A 69 14.52 -15.61 -2.25
N SER A 70 15.51 -16.47 -1.98
CA SER A 70 16.86 -16.30 -2.52
C SER A 70 16.95 -16.61 -4.01
N GLU A 71 16.07 -17.48 -4.53
CA GLU A 71 15.96 -17.81 -5.95
C GLU A 71 15.18 -16.77 -6.75
N PHE A 72 14.41 -15.91 -6.10
CA PHE A 72 13.64 -14.86 -6.78
C PHE A 72 14.52 -13.62 -6.99
N ASP A 73 15.04 -13.48 -8.20
CA ASP A 73 15.96 -12.41 -8.61
C ASP A 73 15.31 -11.33 -9.49
N ASP A 74 13.97 -11.31 -9.55
CA ASP A 74 13.17 -10.41 -10.40
C ASP A 74 13.39 -10.60 -11.93
N SER A 75 14.03 -11.70 -12.35
CA SER A 75 14.17 -12.06 -13.76
C SER A 75 12.84 -12.52 -14.39
N GLN A 76 12.76 -12.45 -15.72
CA GLN A 76 11.59 -12.97 -16.45
C GLN A 76 11.36 -14.45 -16.14
N GLU A 77 12.42 -15.24 -16.04
CA GLU A 77 12.39 -16.66 -15.71
C GLU A 77 11.83 -16.91 -14.31
N ALA A 78 12.20 -16.08 -13.32
CA ALA A 78 11.66 -16.15 -11.97
C ALA A 78 10.15 -15.83 -11.96
N TRP A 79 9.73 -14.80 -12.68
CA TRP A 79 8.31 -14.47 -12.85
C TRP A 79 7.54 -15.61 -13.50
N GLU A 80 7.99 -16.15 -14.63
CA GLU A 80 7.34 -17.27 -15.31
C GLU A 80 7.21 -18.53 -14.43
N ARG A 81 8.18 -18.77 -13.54
CA ARG A 81 8.18 -19.91 -12.61
C ARG A 81 7.18 -19.73 -11.46
N TYR A 82 7.11 -18.55 -10.86
CA TYR A 82 6.36 -18.32 -9.62
C TYR A 82 5.00 -17.65 -9.82
N ASP A 83 4.77 -16.95 -10.92
CA ASP A 83 3.52 -16.22 -11.18
C ASP A 83 2.28 -17.13 -11.32
N PRO A 84 2.36 -18.33 -11.93
CA PRO A 84 1.20 -19.23 -12.06
C PRO A 84 0.73 -19.89 -10.75
N VAL A 85 1.46 -19.72 -9.63
CA VAL A 85 1.16 -20.36 -8.34
C VAL A 85 0.76 -19.29 -7.34
N SER A 86 -0.30 -19.50 -6.56
CA SER A 86 -0.63 -18.57 -5.48
C SER A 86 0.45 -18.61 -4.38
N PHE A 87 0.66 -17.51 -3.67
CA PHE A 87 1.63 -17.49 -2.57
C PHE A 87 1.24 -18.45 -1.45
N HIS A 88 -0.06 -18.59 -1.17
CA HIS A 88 -0.57 -19.61 -0.23
C HIS A 88 -0.16 -21.03 -0.65
N ASP A 89 -0.33 -21.37 -1.94
CA ASP A 89 0.01 -22.70 -2.44
C ASP A 89 1.52 -22.94 -2.41
N LEU A 90 2.34 -21.92 -2.70
CA LEU A 90 3.79 -22.01 -2.53
C LEU A 90 4.16 -22.32 -1.07
N CYS A 91 3.62 -21.56 -0.11
CA CYS A 91 3.85 -21.80 1.31
C CYS A 91 3.46 -23.22 1.72
N THR A 92 2.29 -23.67 1.26
CA THR A 92 1.78 -25.02 1.56
C THR A 92 2.69 -26.11 0.98
N ARG A 93 3.12 -25.96 -0.29
CA ARG A 93 4.04 -26.92 -0.95
C ARG A 93 5.41 -26.99 -0.26
N LEU A 94 5.86 -25.87 0.30
CA LEU A 94 7.12 -25.78 1.04
C LEU A 94 7.02 -26.22 2.51
N GLY A 95 5.85 -26.67 2.95
CA GLY A 95 5.66 -27.23 4.30
C GLY A 95 5.49 -26.20 5.41
N VAL A 96 5.21 -24.93 5.07
CA VAL A 96 4.91 -23.88 6.04
C VAL A 96 3.65 -24.28 6.81
N THR A 97 3.70 -24.26 8.15
CA THR A 97 2.52 -24.63 8.94
C THR A 97 1.40 -23.63 8.70
N ARG A 98 0.15 -24.09 8.77
CA ARG A 98 -1.03 -23.22 8.68
C ARG A 98 -0.98 -22.06 9.68
N ARG A 99 -0.41 -22.30 10.86
CA ARG A 99 -0.28 -21.28 11.90
C ARG A 99 0.77 -20.24 11.52
N CYS A 100 1.95 -20.67 11.08
CA CYS A 100 2.99 -19.76 10.60
C CYS A 100 2.49 -18.91 9.42
N TYR A 101 1.79 -19.54 8.46
CA TYR A 101 1.17 -18.81 7.35
C TYR A 101 0.23 -17.71 7.85
N LYS A 102 -0.73 -18.05 8.71
CA LYS A 102 -1.73 -17.10 9.20
C LYS A 102 -1.17 -15.99 10.08
N GLU A 103 -0.21 -16.32 10.94
CA GLU A 103 0.30 -15.37 11.95
C GLU A 103 1.48 -14.52 11.44
N VAL A 104 2.18 -14.96 10.38
CA VAL A 104 3.36 -14.26 9.84
C VAL A 104 3.14 -13.76 8.42
N PHE A 105 2.73 -14.65 7.51
CA PHE A 105 2.75 -14.39 6.08
C PHE A 105 1.47 -13.73 5.57
N GLU A 106 0.30 -14.26 5.92
CA GLU A 106 -1.00 -13.68 5.55
C GLU A 106 -1.11 -12.20 5.95
N PRO A 107 -0.70 -11.76 7.16
CA PRO A 107 -0.74 -10.35 7.54
C PRO A 107 0.16 -9.51 6.65
N MET A 108 1.39 -9.97 6.40
CA MET A 108 2.36 -9.28 5.55
C MET A 108 1.86 -9.13 4.11
N ILE A 109 1.21 -10.16 3.54
CA ILE A 109 0.66 -10.11 2.19
C ILE A 109 -0.59 -9.22 2.14
N LEU A 110 -1.47 -9.32 3.13
CA LEU A 110 -2.68 -8.49 3.21
C LEU A 110 -2.35 -7.01 3.37
N THR A 111 -1.29 -6.64 4.09
CA THR A 111 -0.89 -5.24 4.26
C THR A 111 0.17 -4.78 3.25
N GLY A 112 0.83 -5.69 2.54
CA GLY A 112 1.86 -5.36 1.54
C GLY A 112 1.34 -5.36 0.11
N LEU A 113 0.43 -6.28 -0.24
CA LEU A 113 -0.18 -6.41 -1.57
C LEU A 113 -1.68 -6.15 -1.58
N PHE A 114 -2.29 -5.90 -0.41
CA PHE A 114 -3.71 -5.57 -0.27
C PHE A 114 -4.67 -6.64 -0.83
N ALA A 115 -4.24 -7.90 -0.80
CA ALA A 115 -5.06 -9.05 -1.20
C ALA A 115 -4.67 -10.32 -0.41
N PRO A 116 -5.56 -11.31 -0.28
CA PRO A 116 -5.24 -12.59 0.35
C PRO A 116 -4.17 -13.35 -0.43
N GLY A 117 -3.31 -14.11 0.25
CA GLY A 117 -2.24 -14.84 -0.41
C GLY A 117 -2.71 -15.99 -1.32
N GLU A 118 -3.97 -16.42 -1.22
CA GLU A 118 -4.61 -17.31 -2.20
C GLU A 118 -4.95 -16.61 -3.52
N GLN A 119 -5.01 -15.28 -3.53
CA GLN A 119 -5.32 -14.44 -4.69
C GLN A 119 -4.11 -13.69 -5.24
N CYS A 120 -2.99 -13.68 -4.51
CA CYS A 120 -1.73 -13.12 -4.96
C CYS A 120 -0.86 -14.21 -5.59
N SER A 121 -0.25 -13.93 -6.74
CA SER A 121 0.78 -14.81 -7.28
C SER A 121 1.98 -14.85 -6.34
N ALA A 122 2.67 -15.99 -6.34
CA ALA A 122 3.88 -16.15 -5.54
C ALA A 122 4.98 -15.21 -6.05
N ALA A 123 5.06 -14.95 -7.36
CA ALA A 123 6.00 -13.97 -7.91
C ALA A 123 5.79 -12.57 -7.31
N ALA A 124 4.54 -12.07 -7.24
CA ALA A 124 4.26 -10.77 -6.64
C ALA A 124 4.64 -10.72 -5.13
N ALA A 125 4.35 -11.79 -4.39
CA ALA A 125 4.69 -11.89 -2.97
C ALA A 125 6.20 -11.98 -2.72
N LEU A 126 6.92 -12.78 -3.52
CA LEU A 126 8.37 -12.91 -3.46
C LEU A 126 9.05 -11.60 -3.89
N GLY A 127 8.54 -10.91 -4.93
CA GLY A 127 9.02 -9.60 -5.37
C GLY A 127 8.82 -8.51 -4.31
N MET A 128 7.63 -8.46 -3.69
CA MET A 128 7.39 -7.58 -2.54
C MET A 128 8.38 -7.86 -1.41
N ALA A 129 8.56 -9.13 -1.04
CA ALA A 129 9.52 -9.51 0.00
C ALA A 129 10.96 -9.16 -0.42
N TYR A 130 11.33 -9.35 -1.68
CA TYR A 130 12.64 -8.99 -2.21
C TYR A 130 12.93 -7.50 -1.95
N PHE A 131 12.02 -6.60 -2.33
CA PHE A 131 12.27 -5.16 -2.17
C PHE A 131 12.11 -4.64 -0.74
N PHE A 132 11.05 -5.05 -0.04
CA PHE A 132 10.70 -4.48 1.27
C PHE A 132 11.34 -5.21 2.46
N VAL A 133 11.70 -6.48 2.30
CA VAL A 133 12.15 -7.32 3.41
C VAL A 133 13.58 -7.82 3.19
N LEU A 134 13.94 -8.21 1.97
CA LEU A 134 15.07 -9.10 1.72
C LEU A 134 16.26 -8.48 0.98
N LYS A 135 16.11 -7.30 0.37
CA LYS A 135 17.21 -6.63 -0.34
C LYS A 135 18.36 -6.30 0.61
N HIS A 136 18.05 -5.73 1.77
CA HIS A 136 18.98 -5.50 2.87
C HIS A 136 18.26 -5.70 4.21
N GLN A 137 18.99 -6.02 5.29
CA GLN A 137 18.39 -6.16 6.64
C GLN A 137 17.55 -4.93 7.03
N GLN A 138 17.98 -3.75 6.60
CA GLN A 138 17.37 -2.47 6.92
C GLN A 138 16.24 -2.07 5.96
N SER A 139 15.95 -2.87 4.92
CA SER A 139 14.91 -2.56 3.94
C SER A 139 13.51 -2.45 4.54
N PHE A 140 13.28 -3.15 5.66
CA PHE A 140 12.00 -3.14 6.37
C PHE A 140 11.85 -1.94 7.33
N ASP A 141 12.91 -1.14 7.52
CA ASP A 141 12.84 0.03 8.38
C ASP A 141 12.06 1.14 7.68
N VAL A 142 10.87 1.44 8.17
CA VAL A 142 9.96 2.44 7.57
C VAL A 142 10.10 3.81 8.24
N ARG A 143 9.78 4.84 7.48
CA ARG A 143 9.59 6.22 7.95
C ARG A 143 8.25 6.72 7.43
N TRP A 144 7.61 7.60 8.17
CA TRP A 144 6.30 8.16 7.82
C TRP A 144 6.42 9.65 7.52
N CYS A 145 5.51 10.21 6.74
CA CYS A 145 5.47 11.66 6.55
C CYS A 145 5.05 12.33 7.87
N ARG A 146 5.70 13.42 8.26
CA ARG A 146 5.38 14.19 9.48
C ARG A 146 4.15 15.08 9.33
N GLY A 147 3.30 14.83 8.34
CA GLY A 147 2.14 15.66 8.06
C GLY A 147 1.48 15.28 6.74
N ASN A 148 0.71 16.21 6.17
CA ASN A 148 0.04 15.98 4.90
C ASN A 148 1.08 15.77 3.78
N ILE A 149 1.03 14.61 3.11
CA ILE A 149 1.96 14.27 2.03
C ILE A 149 1.84 15.21 0.82
N GLY A 150 0.64 15.71 0.56
CA GLY A 150 0.35 16.70 -0.47
C GLY A 150 1.17 17.97 -0.26
N GLU A 151 1.10 18.53 0.95
CA GLU A 151 1.79 19.77 1.32
C GLU A 151 3.31 19.57 1.48
N ARG A 152 3.74 18.46 2.10
CA ARG A 152 5.14 18.26 2.48
C ARG A 152 6.00 17.70 1.35
N ILE A 153 5.41 17.00 0.38
CA ILE A 153 6.14 16.33 -0.72
C ILE A 153 5.65 16.80 -2.08
N PHE A 154 4.36 16.63 -2.38
CA PHE A 154 3.88 16.82 -3.75
C PHE A 154 3.83 18.29 -4.19
N GLU A 155 3.40 19.20 -3.33
CA GLU A 155 3.32 20.63 -3.64
C GLU A 155 4.70 21.24 -3.91
N PRO A 156 5.73 21.07 -3.04
CA PRO A 156 7.08 21.53 -3.35
C PRO A 156 7.63 20.94 -4.65
N TRP A 157 7.35 19.66 -4.90
CA TRP A 157 7.80 18.99 -6.12
C TRP A 157 7.09 19.53 -7.38
N VAL A 158 5.79 19.81 -7.29
CA VAL A 158 5.02 20.46 -8.37
C VAL A 158 5.56 21.86 -8.65
N GLU A 159 5.88 22.65 -7.64
CA GLU A 159 6.47 23.98 -7.83
C GLU A 159 7.84 23.90 -8.52
N GLN A 160 8.70 22.95 -8.14
CA GLN A 160 9.96 22.72 -8.84
C GLN A 160 9.75 22.32 -10.32
N MET A 161 8.76 21.48 -10.61
CA MET A 161 8.43 21.09 -11.97
C MET A 161 7.94 22.29 -12.81
N LYS A 162 7.10 23.16 -12.22
CA LYS A 162 6.66 24.40 -12.87
C LYS A 162 7.83 25.33 -13.20
N LEU A 163 8.78 25.49 -12.27
CA LEU A 163 10.01 26.28 -12.51
C LEU A 163 10.88 25.72 -13.64
N ARG A 164 10.78 24.42 -13.91
CA ARG A 164 11.46 23.73 -15.03
C ARG A 164 10.63 23.73 -16.33
N GLY A 165 9.50 24.44 -16.36
CA GLY A 165 8.65 24.60 -17.54
C GLY A 165 7.53 23.58 -17.69
N VAL A 166 7.26 22.74 -16.68
CA VAL A 166 6.14 21.79 -16.73
C VAL A 166 4.82 22.54 -16.52
N THR A 167 3.87 22.33 -17.43
CA THR A 167 2.52 22.89 -17.33
C THR A 167 1.57 21.87 -16.71
N PHE A 168 0.93 22.25 -15.59
CA PHE A 168 -0.09 21.42 -14.94
C PHE A 168 -1.48 21.91 -15.33
N VAL A 169 -2.25 21.04 -15.97
CA VAL A 169 -3.65 21.30 -16.33
C VAL A 169 -4.54 20.46 -15.43
N SER A 170 -5.00 21.05 -14.32
CA SER A 170 -5.87 20.37 -13.36
C SER A 170 -7.32 20.30 -13.85
N SER A 171 -8.15 19.49 -13.18
CA SER A 171 -9.59 19.37 -13.50
C SER A 171 -9.88 19.04 -14.96
N THR A 172 -8.97 18.30 -15.60
CA THR A 172 -8.99 18.01 -17.05
C THR A 172 -8.82 16.51 -17.24
N ARG A 173 -9.75 15.89 -17.95
CA ARG A 173 -9.80 14.44 -18.18
C ARG A 173 -9.51 14.13 -19.63
N VAL A 174 -8.65 13.15 -19.89
CA VAL A 174 -8.41 12.61 -21.24
C VAL A 174 -9.65 11.84 -21.71
N VAL A 175 -10.13 12.15 -22.91
CA VAL A 175 -11.32 11.54 -23.52
C VAL A 175 -11.03 10.86 -24.85
N GLY A 176 -9.88 11.12 -25.48
CA GLY A 176 -9.52 10.54 -26.76
C GLY A 176 -8.14 10.97 -27.23
N PHE A 177 -7.78 10.53 -28.44
CA PHE A 177 -6.50 10.84 -29.07
C PHE A 177 -6.70 11.11 -30.55
N GLN A 178 -5.91 12.03 -31.09
CA GLN A 178 -5.73 12.18 -32.52
C GLN A 178 -4.50 11.39 -32.94
N THR A 179 -4.64 10.69 -34.06
CA THR A 179 -3.58 9.87 -34.62
C THR A 179 -3.38 10.21 -36.09
N ASP A 180 -2.13 10.14 -36.54
CA ASP A 180 -1.76 10.24 -37.94
C ASP A 180 -0.93 9.02 -38.36
N SER A 181 -1.04 8.66 -39.64
CA SER A 181 -0.17 7.67 -40.26
C SER A 181 1.24 8.23 -40.37
N ALA A 182 2.18 7.63 -39.65
CA ALA A 182 3.60 7.89 -39.80
C ALA A 182 4.09 7.40 -41.17
N SER A 183 5.22 7.95 -41.61
CA SER A 183 5.83 7.66 -42.92
C SER A 183 6.24 6.19 -43.12
N ASP A 184 6.36 5.41 -42.05
CA ASP A 184 6.67 3.98 -42.04
C ASP A 184 5.41 3.07 -41.95
N GLY A 185 4.21 3.67 -41.94
CA GLY A 185 2.95 2.95 -41.79
C GLY A 185 2.54 2.68 -40.35
N ALA A 186 3.34 3.07 -39.35
CA ALA A 186 2.93 3.07 -37.96
C ALA A 186 1.92 4.20 -37.70
N GLU A 187 1.05 4.04 -36.72
CA GLU A 187 0.15 5.12 -36.31
C GLU A 187 0.73 5.81 -35.08
N ALA A 188 0.89 7.13 -35.15
CA ALA A 188 1.44 7.93 -34.06
C ALA A 188 0.36 8.83 -33.47
N ILE A 189 0.31 8.92 -32.14
CA ILE A 189 -0.53 9.91 -31.46
C ILE A 189 0.09 11.29 -31.68
N THR A 190 -0.68 12.22 -32.22
CA THR A 190 -0.25 13.61 -32.50
C THR A 190 -0.88 14.63 -31.55
N ALA A 191 -2.00 14.27 -30.90
CA ALA A 191 -2.61 15.09 -29.87
C ALA A 191 -3.45 14.29 -28.88
N VAL A 192 -3.59 14.82 -27.67
CA VAL A 192 -4.47 14.30 -26.62
C VAL A 192 -5.74 15.15 -26.57
N GLN A 193 -6.89 14.49 -26.67
CA GLN A 193 -8.19 15.14 -26.55
C GLN A 193 -8.64 15.07 -25.09
N CYS A 194 -9.02 16.22 -24.55
CA CYS A 194 -9.35 16.40 -23.15
C CYS A 194 -10.69 17.11 -22.98
N SER A 195 -11.36 16.83 -21.87
CA SER A 195 -12.55 17.52 -21.40
C SER A 195 -12.27 18.11 -20.02
N ALA A 196 -12.43 19.42 -19.88
CA ALA A 196 -12.32 20.10 -18.60
C ALA A 196 -13.62 19.94 -17.79
N LYS A 197 -13.56 20.18 -16.47
CA LYS A 197 -14.71 20.03 -15.55
C LYS A 197 -15.95 20.84 -15.91
N ASN A 198 -15.80 21.94 -16.66
CA ASN A 198 -16.90 22.75 -17.22
C ASN A 198 -17.45 22.19 -18.55
N ASN A 199 -17.07 20.97 -18.92
CA ASN A 199 -17.34 20.31 -20.20
C ASN A 199 -16.76 21.03 -21.43
N SER A 200 -15.80 21.95 -21.27
CA SER A 200 -15.09 22.49 -22.43
C SER A 200 -14.10 21.47 -22.97
N GLU A 201 -14.14 21.23 -24.27
CA GLU A 201 -13.19 20.36 -24.95
C GLU A 201 -11.92 21.13 -25.29
N MET A 202 -10.77 20.47 -25.16
CA MET A 202 -9.47 21.00 -25.57
C MET A 202 -8.62 19.90 -26.17
N THR A 203 -7.78 20.27 -27.13
CA THR A 203 -6.83 19.35 -27.77
C THR A 203 -5.43 19.85 -27.47
N ILE A 204 -4.59 18.98 -26.93
CA ILE A 204 -3.20 19.28 -26.56
C ILE A 204 -2.29 18.56 -27.56
N PRO A 205 -1.60 19.27 -28.46
CA PRO A 205 -0.59 18.66 -29.34
C PRO A 205 0.50 17.98 -28.52
N ALA A 206 0.95 16.82 -28.96
CA ALA A 206 1.98 16.05 -28.26
C ALA A 206 2.83 15.23 -29.22
N ASP A 207 4.15 15.31 -29.08
CA ASP A 207 5.09 14.44 -29.82
C ASP A 207 5.19 13.03 -29.21
N LYS A 208 4.93 12.94 -27.89
CA LYS A 208 4.96 11.72 -27.10
C LYS A 208 3.88 11.78 -26.03
N VAL A 209 3.30 10.62 -25.73
CA VAL A 209 2.29 10.47 -24.67
C VAL A 209 2.75 9.40 -23.70
N VAL A 210 2.74 9.74 -22.40
CA VAL A 210 3.05 8.83 -21.30
C VAL A 210 1.80 8.64 -20.45
N PHE A 211 1.35 7.40 -20.30
CA PHE A 211 0.20 7.05 -19.48
C PHE A 211 0.63 6.79 -18.03
N ALA A 212 0.69 7.84 -17.21
CA ALA A 212 0.98 7.75 -15.78
C ALA A 212 -0.32 7.55 -14.96
N VAL A 213 -1.12 6.55 -15.30
CA VAL A 213 -2.43 6.27 -14.69
C VAL A 213 -2.55 4.81 -14.28
N GLY A 214 -3.42 4.51 -13.31
CA GLY A 214 -3.72 3.13 -12.90
C GLY A 214 -4.45 2.32 -13.98
N ALA A 215 -4.47 1.00 -13.83
CA ALA A 215 -5.03 0.07 -14.82
C ALA A 215 -6.53 0.32 -15.08
N ALA A 216 -7.30 0.65 -14.03
CA ALA A 216 -8.71 1.00 -14.17
C ALA A 216 -8.93 2.27 -15.02
N ALA A 217 -8.13 3.31 -14.77
CA ALA A 217 -8.19 4.55 -15.53
C ALA A 217 -7.73 4.33 -16.99
N LEU A 218 -6.67 3.55 -17.19
CA LEU A 218 -6.20 3.19 -18.54
C LEU A 218 -7.27 2.40 -19.30
N SER A 219 -7.91 1.41 -18.66
CA SER A 219 -9.02 0.65 -19.24
C SER A 219 -10.18 1.58 -19.65
N ALA A 220 -10.52 2.57 -18.82
CA ALA A 220 -11.55 3.56 -19.15
C ALA A 220 -11.15 4.45 -20.34
N ILE A 221 -9.89 4.88 -20.42
CA ILE A 221 -9.36 5.65 -21.56
C ILE A 221 -9.43 4.81 -22.84
N VAL A 222 -9.00 3.54 -22.80
CA VAL A 222 -9.04 2.63 -23.96
C VAL A 222 -10.48 2.39 -24.43
N ARG A 223 -11.44 2.24 -23.51
CA ARG A 223 -12.87 2.09 -23.85
C ARG A 223 -13.43 3.32 -24.57
N GLY A 224 -12.97 4.52 -24.21
CA GLY A 224 -13.36 5.77 -24.84
C GLY A 224 -12.61 6.11 -26.13
N SER A 225 -11.55 5.37 -26.47
CA SER A 225 -10.64 5.68 -27.57
C SER A 225 -10.59 4.55 -28.61
N PRO A 226 -11.30 4.67 -29.75
CA PRO A 226 -11.20 3.72 -30.86
C PRO A 226 -9.77 3.52 -31.36
N GLN A 227 -8.96 4.58 -31.35
CA GLN A 227 -7.56 4.60 -31.76
C GLN A 227 -6.72 3.64 -30.91
N LEU A 228 -6.94 3.60 -29.60
CA LEU A 228 -6.23 2.68 -28.70
C LEU A 228 -6.88 1.29 -28.67
N ALA A 229 -8.21 1.21 -28.73
CA ALA A 229 -8.94 -0.05 -28.58
C ALA A 229 -8.60 -1.10 -29.66
N LYS A 230 -8.11 -0.69 -30.84
CA LYS A 230 -7.67 -1.62 -31.89
C LYS A 230 -6.38 -2.36 -31.56
N HIS A 231 -5.60 -1.89 -30.58
CA HIS A 231 -4.34 -2.48 -30.15
C HIS A 231 -4.55 -3.50 -29.01
N ALA A 232 -4.00 -4.70 -29.17
CA ALA A 232 -4.24 -5.81 -28.23
C ALA A 232 -3.61 -5.55 -26.86
N GLU A 233 -2.42 -4.95 -26.85
CA GLU A 233 -1.67 -4.52 -25.67
C GLU A 233 -2.49 -3.58 -24.78
N PHE A 234 -3.23 -2.63 -25.36
CA PHE A 234 -4.13 -1.74 -24.64
C PHE A 234 -5.40 -2.44 -24.15
N ARG A 235 -5.97 -3.35 -24.94
CA ARG A 235 -7.15 -4.12 -24.54
C ARG A 235 -6.88 -5.03 -23.33
N ARG A 236 -5.66 -5.57 -23.20
CA ARG A 236 -5.30 -6.48 -22.10
C ARG A 236 -5.43 -5.85 -20.72
N PHE A 237 -5.32 -4.52 -20.60
CA PHE A 237 -5.55 -3.81 -19.34
C PHE A 237 -6.99 -3.97 -18.81
N ALA A 238 -7.96 -4.34 -19.66
CA ALA A 238 -9.31 -4.67 -19.21
C ALA A 238 -9.39 -5.94 -18.36
N ASN A 239 -8.35 -6.79 -18.37
CA ASN A 239 -8.26 -7.97 -17.51
C ASN A 239 -7.70 -7.65 -16.11
N LEU A 240 -7.13 -6.47 -15.92
CA LEU A 240 -6.56 -6.05 -14.64
C LEU A 240 -7.63 -5.44 -13.75
N ARG A 241 -7.53 -5.72 -12.46
CA ARG A 241 -8.41 -5.19 -11.41
C ARG A 241 -7.55 -4.61 -10.31
N GLY A 242 -7.98 -3.50 -9.75
CA GLY A 242 -7.33 -2.94 -8.57
C GLY A 242 -7.84 -3.61 -7.29
N THR A 243 -7.16 -3.34 -6.18
CA THR A 243 -7.66 -3.63 -4.84
C THR A 243 -8.31 -2.39 -4.24
N SER A 244 -9.29 -2.61 -3.37
CA SER A 244 -10.04 -1.52 -2.73
C SER A 244 -9.49 -1.24 -1.35
N VAL A 245 -9.38 0.04 -1.00
CA VAL A 245 -8.88 0.52 0.29
C VAL A 245 -9.93 1.41 0.94
N LEU A 246 -10.05 1.29 2.27
CA LEU A 246 -10.89 2.15 3.10
C LEU A 246 -10.03 2.72 4.21
N ALA A 247 -9.85 4.04 4.25
CA ALA A 247 -9.10 4.72 5.30
C ALA A 247 -10.06 5.48 6.21
N THR A 248 -9.85 5.38 7.52
CA THR A 248 -10.67 6.05 8.53
C THR A 248 -9.78 6.76 9.53
N ARG A 249 -9.97 8.06 9.72
CA ARG A 249 -9.31 8.82 10.78
C ARG A 249 -10.29 9.09 11.90
N LEU A 250 -9.94 8.72 13.13
CA LEU A 250 -10.75 8.86 14.33
C LEU A 250 -10.11 9.89 15.26
N TYR A 251 -10.88 10.89 15.68
CA TYR A 251 -10.49 11.85 16.69
C TYR A 251 -11.16 11.45 18.01
N LEU A 252 -10.36 11.21 19.05
CA LEU A 252 -10.87 10.77 20.34
C LEU A 252 -10.96 11.93 21.34
N ASP A 253 -11.89 11.83 22.29
CA ASP A 253 -12.09 12.80 23.38
C ASP A 253 -10.94 12.86 24.39
N ARG A 254 -10.05 11.86 24.37
CA ARG A 254 -8.94 11.71 25.31
C ARG A 254 -7.76 11.00 24.67
N THR A 255 -6.60 11.14 25.29
CA THR A 255 -5.39 10.40 24.90
C THR A 255 -5.56 8.91 25.20
N VAL A 256 -5.34 8.08 24.18
CA VAL A 256 -5.24 6.63 24.29
C VAL A 256 -3.77 6.23 24.16
N PRO A 257 -3.19 5.53 25.15
CA PRO A 257 -1.80 5.09 25.05
C PRO A 257 -1.66 4.00 23.97
N THR A 258 -0.87 4.29 22.94
CA THR A 258 -0.40 3.28 21.98
C THR A 258 1.06 2.93 22.30
N LEU A 259 1.48 1.69 22.07
CA LEU A 259 2.89 1.31 22.23
C LEU A 259 3.73 1.76 21.03
N TYR A 260 3.22 1.58 19.81
CA TYR A 260 3.89 1.90 18.57
C TYR A 260 3.03 2.84 17.72
N SER A 261 3.69 3.69 16.94
CA SER A 261 3.00 4.68 16.09
C SER A 261 2.48 4.10 14.78
N ALA A 262 3.00 2.96 14.34
CA ALA A 262 2.56 2.25 13.14
C ALA A 262 2.41 0.76 13.44
N ASN A 263 1.27 0.19 13.00
CA ASN A 263 0.88 -1.14 13.40
C ASN A 263 0.17 -1.87 12.26
N ALA A 264 0.63 -3.08 11.94
CA ALA A 264 -0.07 -3.99 11.03
C ALA A 264 -1.05 -4.87 11.81
N CYS A 265 -2.19 -5.20 11.22
CA CYS A 265 -3.28 -5.89 11.87
C CYS A 265 -3.93 -6.90 10.93
N TRP A 266 -4.41 -8.00 11.50
CA TRP A 266 -5.05 -9.06 10.73
C TRP A 266 -6.03 -9.86 11.57
N GLY A 267 -6.84 -10.70 10.92
CA GLY A 267 -7.69 -11.68 11.59
C GLY A 267 -9.02 -11.14 12.14
N PHE A 268 -9.32 -9.85 11.93
CA PHE A 268 -10.61 -9.25 12.29
C PHE A 268 -11.72 -9.61 11.29
N ASP A 269 -11.42 -9.52 9.99
CA ASP A 269 -12.29 -9.97 8.92
C ASP A 269 -11.50 -10.89 7.98
N ARG A 270 -12.17 -11.93 7.46
CA ARG A 270 -11.51 -12.90 6.59
C ARG A 270 -11.04 -12.23 5.30
N GLY A 271 -9.73 -12.31 5.04
CA GLY A 271 -9.11 -11.79 3.82
C GLY A 271 -9.05 -10.27 3.74
N VAL A 272 -9.26 -9.54 4.85
CA VAL A 272 -9.08 -8.08 4.91
C VAL A 272 -7.82 -7.79 5.71
N GLY A 273 -6.90 -7.04 5.10
CA GLY A 273 -5.75 -6.48 5.79
C GLY A 273 -6.14 -5.24 6.57
N MET A 274 -5.43 -4.94 7.64
CA MET A 274 -5.65 -3.70 8.37
C MET A 274 -4.32 -3.13 8.85
N THR A 275 -4.22 -1.80 8.92
CA THR A 275 -3.21 -1.12 9.73
C THR A 275 -3.90 -0.14 10.65
N PHE A 276 -3.22 0.23 11.73
CA PHE A 276 -3.56 1.46 12.42
C PHE A 276 -2.32 2.28 12.77
N PHE A 277 -2.49 3.59 12.72
CA PHE A 277 -1.45 4.57 12.98
C PHE A 277 -1.87 5.51 14.10
N ASP A 278 -0.94 5.81 14.99
CA ASP A 278 -1.08 6.90 15.95
C ASP A 278 -0.61 8.19 15.29
N ILE A 279 -1.55 8.91 14.68
CA ILE A 279 -1.28 10.13 13.94
C ILE A 279 -0.76 11.23 14.88
N THR A 280 -1.18 11.22 16.15
CA THR A 280 -0.65 12.14 17.18
C THR A 280 0.85 11.97 17.41
N LYS A 281 1.41 10.77 17.15
CA LYS A 281 2.86 10.53 17.23
C LYS A 281 3.59 10.73 15.91
N LEU A 282 2.91 10.54 14.78
CA LEU A 282 3.54 10.59 13.46
C LEU A 282 3.56 12.00 12.86
N HIS A 283 2.47 12.76 13.01
CA HIS A 283 2.29 14.05 12.35
C HIS A 283 2.58 15.22 13.29
N GLU A 284 3.19 16.25 12.75
CA GLU A 284 3.27 17.59 13.34
C GLU A 284 1.92 18.33 13.10
N GLY A 285 1.51 19.20 14.03
CA GLY A 285 0.34 20.08 13.83
C GLY A 285 -1.03 19.47 14.18
N VAL A 286 -1.04 18.30 14.83
CA VAL A 286 -2.26 17.69 15.41
C VAL A 286 -2.42 17.99 16.91
N ASP A 287 -1.60 18.89 17.45
CA ASP A 287 -1.57 19.26 18.87
C ASP A 287 -2.88 19.88 19.40
N GLY A 288 -3.73 20.39 18.49
CA GLY A 288 -5.05 20.95 18.81
C GLY A 288 -6.16 19.90 18.93
N ALA A 289 -5.87 18.62 18.68
CA ALA A 289 -6.86 17.57 18.83
C ALA A 289 -7.26 17.38 20.31
N PRO A 290 -8.53 17.08 20.62
CA PRO A 290 -8.99 16.89 21.99
C PRO A 290 -8.38 15.66 22.70
N GLY A 291 -7.82 14.73 21.93
CA GLY A 291 -7.20 13.51 22.40
C GLY A 291 -6.38 12.85 21.30
N SER A 292 -6.23 11.52 21.35
CA SER A 292 -5.50 10.79 20.32
C SER A 292 -6.22 10.84 18.97
N VAL A 293 -5.44 10.99 17.91
CA VAL A 293 -5.89 10.87 16.52
C VAL A 293 -5.36 9.53 15.99
N LEU A 294 -6.26 8.60 15.71
CA LEU A 294 -5.91 7.26 15.24
C LEU A 294 -6.43 7.06 13.83
N GLU A 295 -5.56 6.63 12.92
CA GLU A 295 -5.96 6.25 11.56
C GLU A 295 -6.03 4.74 11.47
N VAL A 296 -7.06 4.22 10.81
CA VAL A 296 -7.30 2.81 10.55
C VAL A 296 -7.54 2.63 9.06
N ASP A 297 -6.66 1.88 8.41
CA ASP A 297 -6.80 1.53 7.01
C ASP A 297 -7.17 0.07 6.88
N PHE A 298 -8.11 -0.22 5.99
CA PHE A 298 -8.51 -1.56 5.59
C PHE A 298 -8.12 -1.80 4.13
N TYR A 299 -7.53 -2.96 3.87
CA TYR A 299 -7.07 -3.42 2.57
C TYR A 299 -7.89 -4.62 2.11
N HIS A 300 -8.06 -4.78 0.79
CA HIS A 300 -9.05 -5.73 0.24
C HIS A 300 -10.47 -5.44 0.79
N ALA A 301 -10.80 -4.16 0.92
CA ALA A 301 -11.95 -3.65 1.68
C ALA A 301 -13.26 -3.58 0.89
N ASN A 302 -13.40 -4.34 -0.20
CA ASN A 302 -14.55 -4.25 -1.12
C ASN A 302 -15.90 -4.36 -0.39
N THR A 303 -16.01 -5.24 0.60
CA THR A 303 -17.23 -5.45 1.39
C THR A 303 -17.49 -4.32 2.40
N LEU A 304 -16.46 -3.58 2.79
CA LEU A 304 -16.56 -2.48 3.74
C LEU A 304 -16.92 -1.16 3.05
N LEU A 305 -16.59 -1.00 1.76
CA LEU A 305 -16.87 0.22 1.01
C LEU A 305 -18.37 0.56 0.88
N VAL A 306 -19.24 -0.45 0.97
CA VAL A 306 -20.70 -0.29 0.88
C VAL A 306 -21.38 0.03 2.22
N MET A 307 -20.62 -0.01 3.32
CA MET A 307 -21.12 0.41 4.63
C MET A 307 -21.25 1.93 4.69
N ASP A 308 -22.22 2.42 5.46
CA ASP A 308 -22.31 3.84 5.82
C ASP A 308 -21.17 4.27 6.76
N ASP A 309 -20.92 5.57 6.85
CA ASP A 309 -19.80 6.14 7.61
C ASP A 309 -19.87 5.80 9.10
N GLU A 310 -21.06 5.83 9.71
CA GLU A 310 -21.24 5.52 11.14
C GLU A 310 -20.84 4.08 11.44
N SER A 311 -21.27 3.14 10.58
CA SER A 311 -20.92 1.72 10.69
C SER A 311 -19.43 1.47 10.48
N VAL A 312 -18.78 2.18 9.55
CA VAL A 312 -17.32 2.10 9.33
C VAL A 312 -16.56 2.59 10.57
N VAL A 313 -16.95 3.77 11.10
CA VAL A 313 -16.33 4.37 12.29
C VAL A 313 -16.50 3.46 13.50
N ALA A 314 -17.70 2.94 13.73
CA ALA A 314 -17.98 2.01 14.83
C ALA A 314 -17.14 0.74 14.72
N LYS A 315 -16.98 0.18 13.51
CA LYS A 315 -16.14 -1.00 13.26
C LYS A 315 -14.66 -0.72 13.53
N ALA A 316 -14.12 0.37 12.99
CA ALA A 316 -12.73 0.78 13.22
C ALA A 316 -12.45 0.97 14.72
N LYS A 317 -13.36 1.66 15.43
CA LYS A 317 -13.27 1.85 16.89
C LYS A 317 -13.33 0.52 17.64
N ALA A 318 -14.24 -0.40 17.27
CA ALA A 318 -14.34 -1.71 17.92
C ALA A 318 -13.08 -2.57 17.74
N HIS A 319 -12.43 -2.49 16.57
CA HIS A 319 -11.13 -3.16 16.35
C HIS A 319 -10.05 -2.55 17.25
N LEU A 320 -9.96 -1.22 17.33
CA LEU A 320 -9.03 -0.53 18.23
C LEU A 320 -9.29 -0.89 19.70
N ASP A 321 -10.55 -0.95 20.13
CA ASP A 321 -10.95 -1.34 21.49
C ASP A 321 -10.51 -2.76 21.85
N THR A 322 -10.52 -3.66 20.87
CA THR A 322 -10.04 -5.03 21.02
C THR A 322 -8.52 -5.05 21.23
N MET A 323 -7.78 -4.24 20.47
CA MET A 323 -6.30 -4.23 20.49
C MET A 323 -5.70 -3.42 21.64
N LEU A 324 -6.30 -2.27 21.97
CA LEU A 324 -5.78 -1.27 22.90
C LEU A 324 -6.44 -1.32 24.29
N GLY A 325 -7.45 -2.17 24.47
CA GLY A 325 -8.02 -2.47 25.79
C GLY A 325 -8.88 -1.36 26.40
N ASP A 326 -8.93 -1.33 27.73
CA ASP A 326 -9.88 -0.48 28.48
C ASP A 326 -9.66 1.01 28.26
N ALA A 327 -8.41 1.45 28.09
CA ALA A 327 -8.12 2.86 27.83
C ALA A 327 -8.81 3.35 26.54
N CYS A 328 -8.76 2.55 25.47
CA CYS A 328 -9.44 2.86 24.22
C CYS A 328 -10.96 2.71 24.35
N ARG A 329 -11.46 1.66 25.03
CA ARG A 329 -12.89 1.47 25.27
C ARG A 329 -13.53 2.65 26.01
N SER A 330 -12.78 3.27 26.92
CA SER A 330 -13.24 4.44 27.68
C SER A 330 -13.25 5.73 26.85
N ALA A 331 -12.56 5.76 25.70
CA ALA A 331 -12.49 6.91 24.82
C ALA A 331 -13.66 6.91 23.83
N THR A 332 -14.18 8.11 23.56
CA THR A 332 -15.30 8.34 22.63
C THR A 332 -14.76 8.98 21.36
N VAL A 333 -15.29 8.56 20.21
CA VAL A 333 -15.02 9.23 18.93
C VAL A 333 -15.80 10.54 18.89
N VAL A 334 -15.11 11.66 18.81
CA VAL A 334 -15.72 13.00 18.75
C VAL A 334 -15.83 13.55 17.34
N ASP A 335 -14.98 13.08 16.43
CA ASP A 335 -15.02 13.38 15.01
C ASP A 335 -14.36 12.24 14.22
N ALA A 336 -14.71 12.10 12.94
CA ALA A 336 -14.10 11.11 12.07
C ALA A 336 -14.13 11.54 10.60
N ALA A 337 -13.13 11.07 9.84
CA ALA A 337 -13.11 11.17 8.39
C ALA A 337 -13.03 9.77 7.78
N VAL A 338 -13.85 9.51 6.76
CA VAL A 338 -13.88 8.24 6.03
C VAL A 338 -13.53 8.50 4.56
N VAL A 339 -12.52 7.79 4.05
CA VAL A 339 -12.06 7.89 2.66
C VAL A 339 -12.19 6.53 1.98
N ARG A 340 -12.96 6.49 0.90
CA ARG A 340 -13.22 5.27 0.10
C ARG A 340 -12.43 5.31 -1.20
N LEU A 341 -11.64 4.26 -1.43
CA LEU A 341 -10.75 4.15 -2.59
C LEU A 341 -11.04 2.82 -3.33
N PRO A 342 -12.15 2.74 -4.10
CA PRO A 342 -12.47 1.54 -4.87
C PRO A 342 -11.46 1.34 -5.99
N GLN A 343 -10.90 0.13 -6.08
CA GLN A 343 -9.97 -0.26 -7.17
C GLN A 343 -8.79 0.71 -7.35
N ALA A 344 -8.30 1.30 -6.26
CA ALA A 344 -7.34 2.39 -6.31
C ALA A 344 -5.87 1.94 -6.38
N VAL A 345 -5.58 0.71 -5.92
CA VAL A 345 -4.22 0.15 -5.91
C VAL A 345 -4.14 -0.93 -6.99
N ASN A 346 -3.10 -0.92 -7.81
CA ASN A 346 -2.94 -1.81 -8.96
C ASN A 346 -2.06 -3.01 -8.64
#